data_AF-A0A9E6APF5-F1
#
_entry.id   AF-A0A9E6APF5-F1
#
_cell.length_a   1.000
_cell.length_b   1.000
_cell.length_c   1.000
_cell.angle_alpha   90.00
_cell.angle_beta   90.00
_cell.angle_gamma   90.00
#
_symmetry.space_group_name_H-M   'P 1'
#
loop_
_entity.id
_entity.type
_entity.pdbx_description
1 polymer ?
#
loop_
_entity_poly.entity_id
_entity_poly.type
_entity_poly.pdbx_seq_one_letter_code
_entity_poly.pdbx_strand_id
1 'polypeptide(L)'
;MRRGEKITRPQWIGFSFAVLGLLALLLPGASAPPVFESLFMMVAGVSWGYYSALDRESRDGLRNTASNFVLAAVAAAAVTLITLITLITPHARLLSDSGIALAALAGSLTSGVGYAFWYAVLPKLRASTAAFAQLTVPVIPSGQQRDIHGGERESAPAHREHRDTRGNGPNRLWKVLAVSIIRTSR
;
A
#
# COMPACT_ATOMS: atom_id res chain seq x y z
N MET A 1 9.43 14.84 21.53
CA MET A 1 8.74 15.01 22.85
C MET A 1 7.40 14.25 22.81
N ARG A 2 7.08 13.37 23.79
CA ARG A 2 5.85 12.55 23.78
C ARG A 2 4.58 13.39 24.02
N ARG A 3 4.02 14.02 22.99
CA ARG A 3 2.60 14.38 22.98
C ARG A 3 1.80 13.09 22.74
N GLY A 4 1.42 12.42 23.83
CA GLY A 4 0.46 11.32 23.77
C GLY A 4 -0.88 11.85 23.28
N GLU A 5 -1.19 11.64 22.00
CA GLU A 5 -2.51 11.93 21.47
C GLU A 5 -3.52 11.02 22.19
N LYS A 6 -4.46 11.62 22.92
CA LYS A 6 -5.53 10.86 23.58
C LYS A 6 -6.54 10.43 22.52
N ILE A 7 -6.51 9.15 22.15
CA ILE A 7 -7.46 8.57 21.20
C ILE A 7 -8.86 8.58 21.82
N THR A 8 -9.82 9.16 21.13
CA THR A 8 -11.20 9.28 21.60
C THR A 8 -11.97 7.97 21.40
N ARG A 9 -13.04 7.74 22.18
CA ARG A 9 -13.89 6.53 22.05
C ARG A 9 -14.39 6.27 20.61
N PRO A 10 -14.85 7.29 19.85
CA PRO A 10 -15.25 7.08 18.46
C PRO A 10 -14.11 6.64 17.54
N GLN A 11 -12.88 7.11 17.77
CA GLN A 11 -11.70 6.68 17.01
C GLN A 11 -11.38 5.21 17.26
N TRP A 12 -11.50 4.74 18.50
CA TRP A 12 -11.34 3.32 18.83
C TRP A 12 -12.37 2.43 18.13
N ILE A 13 -13.63 2.89 18.06
CA ILE A 13 -14.70 2.18 17.36
C ILE A 13 -14.37 2.12 15.86
N GLY A 14 -14.02 3.25 15.24
CA GLY A 14 -13.64 3.31 13.83
C GLY A 14 -12.42 2.44 13.50
N PHE A 15 -11.42 2.41 14.38
CA PHE A 15 -10.25 1.52 14.27
C PHE A 15 -10.64 0.06 14.29
N SER A 16 -11.48 -0.33 15.24
CA SER A 16 -11.95 -1.71 15.35
C SER A 16 -12.71 -2.13 14.09
N PHE A 17 -13.58 -1.28 13.56
CA PHE A 17 -14.27 -1.54 12.29
C PHE A 17 -13.31 -1.64 11.09
N ALA A 18 -12.29 -0.79 11.01
CA ALA A 18 -11.30 -0.84 9.94
C ALA A 18 -10.47 -2.13 9.99
N VAL A 19 -10.04 -2.56 11.18
CA VAL A 19 -9.34 -3.83 11.38
C VAL A 19 -10.23 -5.02 11.04
N LEU A 20 -11.48 -5.03 11.53
CA LEU A 20 -12.44 -6.10 11.22
C LEU A 20 -12.75 -6.16 9.72
N GLY A 21 -12.92 -5.02 9.06
CA GLY A 21 -13.12 -4.93 7.62
C GLY A 21 -11.92 -5.45 6.84
N LEU A 22 -10.70 -5.13 7.27
CA LEU A 22 -9.47 -5.65 6.68
C LEU A 22 -9.36 -7.17 6.84
N LEU A 23 -9.66 -7.71 8.04
CA LEU A 23 -9.70 -9.15 8.28
C LEU A 23 -10.75 -9.84 7.41
N ALA A 24 -11.95 -9.28 7.31
CA ALA A 24 -13.02 -9.80 6.46
C ALA A 24 -12.65 -9.77 4.97
N LEU A 25 -11.88 -8.77 4.52
CA LEU A 25 -11.39 -8.65 3.15
C LEU A 25 -10.30 -9.70 2.85
N LEU A 26 -9.48 -10.04 3.85
CA LEU A 26 -8.44 -11.07 3.77
C LEU A 26 -8.98 -12.49 3.92
N LEU A 27 -10.21 -12.66 4.44
CA LEU A 27 -10.83 -13.96 4.69
C LEU A 27 -11.04 -14.86 3.44
N PRO A 28 -11.56 -14.36 2.29
CA PRO A 28 -11.72 -15.21 1.12
C PRO A 28 -10.38 -15.46 0.44
N GLY A 29 -9.73 -16.58 0.78
CA GLY A 29 -8.48 -17.05 0.16
C GLY A 29 -7.25 -17.11 1.08
N ALA A 30 -7.39 -16.87 2.38
CA ALA A 30 -6.26 -16.95 3.31
C ALA A 30 -5.79 -18.40 3.52
N SER A 31 -4.76 -18.80 2.77
CA SER A 31 -3.80 -19.78 3.28
C SER A 31 -3.00 -19.06 4.37
N ALA A 32 -3.11 -19.48 5.63
CA ALA A 32 -2.40 -18.81 6.71
C ALA A 32 -0.89 -18.84 6.42
N PRO A 33 -0.20 -17.68 6.39
CA PRO A 33 1.25 -17.66 6.20
C PRO A 33 1.92 -18.47 7.31
N PRO A 34 3.04 -19.16 7.05
CA PRO A 34 3.83 -19.82 8.10
C PRO A 34 4.10 -18.88 9.28
N VAL A 35 4.11 -19.43 10.50
CA VAL A 35 4.28 -18.63 11.73
C VAL A 35 5.54 -17.78 11.69
N PHE A 36 6.63 -18.33 11.14
CA PHE A 36 7.90 -17.65 11.00
C PHE A 36 7.81 -16.40 10.11
N GLU A 37 7.15 -16.50 8.94
CA GLU A 37 6.96 -15.36 8.03
C GLU A 37 6.05 -14.29 8.66
N SER A 38 5.02 -14.73 9.38
CA SER A 38 4.11 -13.85 10.11
C SER A 38 4.83 -13.02 11.18
N LEU A 39 5.82 -13.62 11.87
CA LEU A 39 6.67 -12.90 12.84
C LEU A 39 7.50 -11.81 12.15
N PHE A 40 8.10 -12.09 10.98
CA PHE A 40 8.81 -11.07 10.21
C PHE A 40 7.90 -9.93 9.75
N MET A 41 6.68 -10.25 9.29
CA MET A 41 5.68 -9.23 8.95
C MET A 41 5.36 -8.34 10.16
N MET A 42 5.18 -8.94 11.35
CA MET A 42 4.89 -8.19 12.57
C MET A 42 6.06 -7.28 12.96
N VAL A 43 7.30 -7.80 12.95
CA VAL A 43 8.50 -7.01 13.27
C VAL A 43 8.70 -5.89 12.26
N ALA A 44 8.50 -6.15 10.96
CA ALA A 44 8.57 -5.13 9.92
C ALA A 44 7.52 -4.03 10.14
N GLY A 45 6.28 -4.40 10.47
CA GLY A 45 5.21 -3.44 10.77
C GLY A 45 5.51 -2.57 11.99
N VAL A 46 6.00 -3.16 13.09
CA VAL A 46 6.38 -2.41 14.30
C VAL A 46 7.55 -1.47 14.01
N SER A 47 8.57 -1.97 13.31
CA SER A 47 9.75 -1.19 12.92
C SER A 47 9.37 -0.01 12.03
N TRP A 48 8.45 -0.23 11.07
CA TRP A 48 7.91 0.81 10.21
C TRP A 48 7.17 1.89 10.97
N GLY A 49 6.31 1.49 11.92
CA GLY A 49 5.58 2.42 12.78
C GLY A 49 6.52 3.27 13.63
N TYR A 50 7.57 2.66 14.18
CA TYR A 50 8.58 3.36 14.96
C TYR A 50 9.40 4.34 14.12
N TYR A 51 9.87 3.89 12.94
CA TYR A 51 10.60 4.74 11.98
C TYR A 51 9.76 5.96 11.56
N SER A 52 8.49 5.75 11.18
CA SER A 52 7.58 6.83 10.78
C SER A 52 7.30 7.82 11.92
N ALA A 53 7.26 7.34 13.17
CA ALA A 53 7.06 8.20 14.33
C ALA A 53 8.31 9.05 14.64
N LEU A 54 9.50 8.50 14.49
CA LEU A 54 10.77 9.21 14.69
C LEU A 54 11.02 10.27 13.60
N ASP A 55 10.76 9.91 12.34
CA ASP A 55 11.10 10.77 11.20
C ASP A 55 10.08 11.91 11.01
N ARG A 56 8.98 11.91 11.79
CA ARG A 56 8.04 13.03 11.89
C ARG A 56 8.66 14.31 12.47
N GLU A 57 9.64 14.19 13.37
CA GLU A 57 10.34 15.34 13.99
C GLU A 57 11.62 15.71 13.21
N SER A 58 11.98 14.97 12.15
CA SER A 58 13.18 15.21 11.33
C SER A 58 13.01 16.42 10.42
N ARG A 59 14.01 17.31 10.40
CA ARG A 59 14.04 18.48 9.49
C ARG A 59 14.08 18.09 8.01
N ASP A 60 14.62 16.91 7.68
CA ASP A 60 14.84 16.43 6.31
C ASP A 60 14.44 14.94 6.12
N GLY A 61 13.24 14.53 6.58
CA GLY A 61 12.77 13.13 6.50
C GLY A 61 12.79 12.54 5.07
N LEU A 62 12.64 13.37 4.04
CA LEU A 62 12.77 12.95 2.64
C LEU A 62 14.20 12.51 2.29
N ARG A 63 15.23 13.21 2.82
CA ARG A 63 16.64 12.89 2.58
C ARG A 63 17.06 11.62 3.31
N ASN A 64 16.54 11.41 4.52
CA ASN A 64 16.73 10.16 5.28
C ASN A 64 16.14 8.96 4.52
N THR A 65 14.91 9.12 4.03
CA THR A 65 14.23 8.09 3.24
C THR A 65 14.94 7.82 1.92
N ALA A 66 15.44 8.84 1.23
CA ALA A 66 16.24 8.67 0.02
C ALA A 66 17.51 7.85 0.29
N SER A 67 18.20 8.09 1.41
CA SER A 67 19.39 7.32 1.81
C SER A 67 19.03 5.86 2.12
N ASN A 68 17.91 5.63 2.80
CA ASN A 68 17.39 4.28 3.06
C ASN A 68 17.02 3.55 1.76
N PHE A 69 16.48 4.26 0.77
CA PHE A 69 16.20 3.70 -0.56
C PHE A 69 17.46 3.26 -1.29
N VAL A 70 18.55 4.04 -1.21
CA VAL A 70 19.83 3.65 -1.80
C VAL A 70 20.35 2.38 -1.14
N LEU A 71 20.33 2.31 0.20
CA LEU A 71 20.74 1.11 0.93
C LEU A 71 19.86 -0.10 0.59
N ALA A 72 18.55 0.10 0.49
CA ALA A 72 17.60 -0.94 0.10
C ALA A 72 17.82 -1.41 -1.35
N ALA A 73 18.13 -0.50 -2.27
CA ALA A 73 18.44 -0.83 -3.66
C ALA A 73 19.72 -1.66 -3.76
N VAL A 74 20.77 -1.30 -3.00
CA VAL A 74 22.02 -2.07 -2.92
C VAL A 74 21.76 -3.46 -2.35
N ALA A 75 21.00 -3.56 -1.25
CA ALA A 75 20.63 -4.84 -0.65
C ALA A 75 19.80 -5.71 -1.61
N ALA A 76 18.83 -5.12 -2.30
CA ALA A 76 18.01 -5.82 -3.30
C ALA A 76 18.84 -6.31 -4.49
N ALA A 77 19.78 -5.51 -4.98
CA ALA A 77 20.72 -5.91 -6.03
C ALA A 77 21.61 -7.07 -5.57
N ALA A 78 22.13 -7.02 -4.34
CA ALA A 78 22.93 -8.09 -3.77
C ALA A 78 22.14 -9.40 -3.65
N VAL A 79 20.91 -9.35 -3.13
CA VAL A 79 20.02 -10.52 -3.03
C VAL A 79 19.69 -11.06 -4.42
N THR A 80 19.40 -10.18 -5.39
CA THR A 80 19.13 -10.58 -6.78
C THR A 80 20.33 -11.29 -7.38
N LEU A 81 21.54 -10.74 -7.19
CA LEU A 81 22.77 -11.34 -7.69
C LEU A 81 23.06 -12.70 -7.04
N ILE A 82 22.92 -12.80 -5.72
CA ILE A 82 23.06 -14.08 -5.00
C ILE A 82 22.06 -15.09 -5.56
N THR A 83 20.79 -14.71 -5.70
CA THR A 83 19.74 -15.59 -6.23
C THR A 83 20.07 -16.07 -7.65
N LEU A 84 20.56 -15.19 -8.53
CA LEU A 84 20.98 -15.55 -9.89
C LEU A 84 22.17 -16.51 -9.92
N ILE A 85 23.10 -16.39 -8.96
CA ILE A 85 24.30 -17.23 -8.87
C ILE A 85 23.98 -18.59 -8.23
N THR A 86 23.17 -18.62 -7.16
CA THR A 86 22.94 -19.82 -6.35
C THR A 86 21.77 -20.66 -6.83
N LEU A 87 20.76 -20.05 -7.46
CA LEU A 87 19.59 -20.73 -7.98
C LEU A 87 19.61 -20.60 -9.50
N ILE A 88 20.14 -21.63 -10.18
CA ILE A 88 20.00 -21.80 -11.64
C ILE A 88 18.51 -21.97 -11.94
N THR A 89 17.79 -20.86 -11.96
CA THR A 89 16.36 -20.83 -12.11
C THR A 89 16.08 -20.73 -13.60
N PRO A 90 15.24 -21.61 -14.20
CA PRO A 90 14.93 -21.55 -15.63
C PRO A 90 14.29 -20.21 -16.06
N HIS A 91 13.81 -19.42 -15.09
CA HIS A 91 13.18 -18.12 -15.27
C HIS A 91 14.18 -16.95 -15.36
N ALA A 92 15.48 -17.16 -15.12
CA ALA A 92 16.49 -16.12 -15.34
C ALA A 92 16.51 -15.62 -16.80
N ARG A 93 15.99 -16.42 -17.73
CA ARG A 93 15.82 -16.08 -19.15
C ARG A 93 14.66 -15.11 -19.44
N LEU A 94 13.83 -14.77 -18.44
CA LEU A 94 12.72 -13.82 -18.58
C LEU A 94 13.13 -12.36 -18.29
N LEU A 95 14.38 -12.14 -17.85
CA LEU A 95 14.90 -10.79 -17.64
C LEU A 95 15.25 -10.17 -19.00
N SER A 96 14.28 -9.44 -19.57
CA SER A 96 14.53 -8.54 -20.70
C SER A 96 15.07 -7.21 -20.17
N ASP A 97 16.06 -6.63 -20.87
CA ASP A 97 16.61 -5.31 -20.55
C ASP A 97 15.51 -4.24 -20.45
N SER A 98 14.53 -4.31 -21.35
CA SER A 98 13.36 -3.43 -21.33
C SER A 98 12.48 -3.62 -20.10
N GLY A 99 12.33 -4.86 -19.61
CA GLY A 99 11.56 -5.18 -18.41
C GLY A 99 12.24 -4.69 -17.15
N ILE A 100 13.56 -4.81 -17.05
CA ILE A 100 14.36 -4.27 -15.95
C ILE A 100 14.24 -2.74 -15.92
N ALA A 101 14.39 -2.09 -17.08
CA ALA A 101 14.26 -0.64 -17.19
C ALA A 101 12.86 -0.17 -16.78
N LEU A 102 11.81 -0.84 -17.26
CA LEU A 102 10.43 -0.50 -16.90
C LEU A 102 10.17 -0.69 -15.40
N ALA A 103 10.65 -1.78 -14.81
CA ALA A 103 10.49 -2.07 -13.38
C ALA A 103 11.21 -1.03 -12.52
N ALA A 104 12.43 -0.64 -12.90
CA ALA A 104 13.19 0.40 -12.21
C ALA A 104 12.50 1.77 -12.31
N LEU A 105 12.01 2.13 -13.50
CA LEU A 105 11.28 3.39 -13.71
C LEU A 105 9.96 3.42 -12.96
N ALA A 106 9.14 2.38 -13.07
CA ALA A 106 7.87 2.29 -12.35
C ALA A 106 8.10 2.31 -10.84
N GLY A 107 9.05 1.51 -10.34
CA GLY A 107 9.37 1.43 -8.92
C GLY A 107 9.86 2.76 -8.35
N SER A 108 10.82 3.41 -9.02
CA SER A 108 11.38 4.70 -8.59
C SER A 108 10.35 5.82 -8.67
N LEU A 109 9.53 5.87 -9.72
CA LEU A 109 8.50 6.90 -9.88
C LEU A 109 7.39 6.74 -8.84
N THR A 110 6.81 5.54 -8.70
CA THR A 110 5.73 5.28 -7.73
C THR A 110 6.22 5.47 -6.30
N SER A 111 7.43 4.99 -5.96
CA SER A 111 8.00 5.17 -4.63
C SER A 111 8.36 6.62 -4.37
N GLY A 112 9.05 7.29 -5.31
CA GLY A 112 9.48 8.67 -5.16
C GLY A 112 8.31 9.63 -4.94
N VAL A 113 7.27 9.52 -5.77
CA VAL A 113 6.05 10.33 -5.63
C VAL A 113 5.31 9.99 -4.33
N GLY A 114 5.12 8.71 -4.02
CA GLY A 114 4.43 8.26 -2.82
C GLY A 114 5.08 8.76 -1.53
N TYR A 115 6.40 8.67 -1.43
CA TYR A 115 7.15 9.12 -0.27
C TYR A 115 7.25 10.64 -0.16
N ALA A 116 7.47 11.34 -1.28
CA ALA A 116 7.44 12.81 -1.28
C ALA A 116 6.08 13.33 -0.79
N PHE A 117 4.99 12.72 -1.24
CA PHE A 117 3.65 13.05 -0.76
C PHE A 117 3.45 12.69 0.72
N TRP A 118 3.82 11.47 1.13
CA TRP A 118 3.68 11.01 2.51
C TRP A 118 4.38 11.95 3.48
N TYR A 119 5.64 12.31 3.23
CA TYR A 119 6.39 13.20 4.10
C TYR A 119 5.96 14.67 4.02
N ALA A 120 5.34 15.12 2.93
CA ALA A 120 4.73 16.45 2.85
C ALA A 120 3.46 16.57 3.73
N VAL A 121 2.74 15.46 3.93
CA VAL A 121 1.46 15.43 4.65
C VAL A 121 1.61 14.93 6.08
N LEU A 122 2.54 13.99 6.35
CA LEU A 122 2.75 13.35 7.65
C LEU A 122 2.90 14.33 8.83
N PRO A 123 3.67 15.43 8.74
CA PRO A 123 3.79 16.40 9.83
C PRO A 123 2.46 17.10 10.18
N LYS A 124 1.57 17.21 9.19
CA LYS A 124 0.26 17.88 9.28
C LYS A 124 -0.85 16.98 9.81
N LEU A 125 -0.61 15.67 9.92
CA LEU A 125 -1.62 14.71 10.38
C LEU A 125 -1.46 14.36 11.85
N ARG A 126 -2.58 14.05 12.50
CA ARG A 126 -2.61 13.32 13.77
C ARG A 126 -2.12 11.89 13.56
N ALA A 127 -1.50 11.30 14.59
CA ALA A 127 -0.96 9.95 14.48
C ALA A 127 -2.08 8.92 14.22
N SER A 128 -3.24 9.16 14.84
CA SER A 128 -4.48 8.40 14.60
C SER A 128 -4.92 8.46 13.14
N THR A 129 -4.94 9.64 12.53
CA THR A 129 -5.33 9.83 11.12
C THR A 129 -4.36 9.14 10.15
N ALA A 130 -3.06 9.22 10.41
CA ALA A 130 -2.05 8.54 9.59
C ALA A 130 -2.22 7.01 9.62
N ALA A 131 -2.53 6.45 10.80
CA ALA A 131 -2.82 5.02 10.94
C ALA A 131 -4.08 4.61 10.17
N PHE A 132 -5.16 5.40 10.25
CA PHE A 132 -6.37 5.13 9.46
C PHE A 132 -6.11 5.16 7.95
N ALA A 133 -5.31 6.10 7.47
CA ALA A 133 -4.95 6.16 6.05
C ALA A 133 -4.24 4.86 5.60
N GLN A 134 -3.34 4.31 6.41
CA GLN A 134 -2.66 3.04 6.10
C GLN A 134 -3.62 1.84 6.03
N LEU A 135 -4.70 1.83 6.83
CA LEU A 135 -5.71 0.78 6.77
C LEU A 135 -6.58 0.83 5.50
N THR A 136 -6.60 1.95 4.78
CA THR A 136 -7.36 2.06 3.51
C THR A 136 -6.59 1.54 2.30
N VAL A 137 -5.26 1.50 2.36
CA VAL A 137 -4.39 1.11 1.25
C VAL A 137 -4.75 -0.27 0.67
N PRO A 138 -4.99 -1.34 1.47
CA PRO A 138 -5.31 -2.66 0.93
C PRO A 138 -6.68 -2.73 0.24
N VAL A 139 -7.60 -1.83 0.61
CA VAL A 139 -8.96 -1.81 0.07
C VAL A 139 -8.96 -1.37 -1.39
N ILE A 140 -8.09 -0.42 -1.76
CA ILE A 140 -8.07 0.18 -3.11
C ILE A 140 -7.78 -0.88 -4.20
N PRO A 141 -6.69 -1.67 -4.12
CA PRO A 141 -6.40 -2.68 -5.12
C PRO A 141 -7.40 -3.82 -5.08
N SER A 142 -7.94 -4.18 -3.90
CA SER A 142 -8.88 -5.29 -3.78
C SER A 142 -10.20 -5.05 -4.53
N GLY A 143 -10.67 -3.80 -4.59
CA GLY A 143 -11.82 -3.41 -5.42
C GLY A 143 -11.49 -3.53 -6.91
N GLN A 144 -10.33 -3.00 -7.31
CA GLN A 144 -9.87 -3.06 -8.71
C GLN A 144 -9.65 -4.50 -9.19
N GLN A 145 -9.10 -5.37 -8.36
CA GLN A 145 -8.83 -6.78 -8.69
C GLN A 145 -10.14 -7.57 -8.93
N ARG A 146 -11.19 -7.27 -8.15
CA ARG A 146 -12.50 -7.90 -8.29
C ARG A 146 -13.18 -7.54 -9.61
N ASP A 147 -13.04 -6.30 -10.05
CA ASP A 147 -13.63 -5.83 -11.31
C ASP A 147 -12.94 -6.45 -12.53
N ILE A 148 -11.61 -6.64 -12.48
CA ILE A 148 -10.82 -7.24 -13.57
C ILE A 148 -11.22 -8.71 -13.79
N HIS A 149 -11.34 -9.52 -12.74
CA HIS A 149 -11.74 -10.93 -12.86
C HIS A 149 -13.26 -11.14 -12.98
N GLY A 150 -14.08 -10.14 -12.64
CA GLY A 150 -15.52 -10.16 -12.88
C GLY A 150 -15.87 -10.08 -14.37
N GLY A 151 -15.17 -9.23 -15.13
CA GLY A 151 -15.43 -9.02 -16.56
C GLY A 151 -15.16 -10.23 -17.46
N GLU A 152 -14.24 -11.11 -17.05
CA GLU A 152 -13.94 -12.34 -17.78
C GLU A 152 -15.04 -13.40 -17.63
N ARG A 153 -15.79 -13.41 -16.52
CA ARG A 153 -16.89 -14.36 -16.28
C ARG A 153 -18.17 -13.98 -17.00
N GLU A 154 -18.37 -12.71 -17.29
CA GLU A 154 -19.56 -12.19 -17.98
C GLU A 154 -19.44 -12.24 -19.52
N SER A 155 -18.25 -12.58 -20.03
CA SER A 155 -17.98 -12.67 -21.47
C SER A 155 -18.33 -14.03 -22.11
N ALA A 156 -18.91 -14.98 -21.36
CA ALA A 156 -19.48 -16.19 -21.93
C ALA A 156 -20.76 -15.84 -22.73
N PRO A 157 -21.00 -16.39 -23.93
CA PRO A 157 -22.01 -15.88 -24.84
C PRO A 157 -23.42 -16.27 -24.37
N ALA A 158 -24.01 -15.44 -23.52
CA ALA A 158 -25.46 -15.39 -23.32
C ALA A 158 -25.99 -14.12 -23.98
N HIS A 159 -27.05 -14.29 -24.76
CA HIS A 159 -27.71 -13.30 -25.61
C HIS A 159 -27.71 -11.87 -25.04
N ARG A 160 -27.11 -10.93 -25.79
CA ARG A 160 -27.07 -9.50 -25.46
C ARG A 160 -28.47 -8.89 -25.53
N GLU A 161 -29.00 -8.50 -24.38
CA GLU A 161 -30.05 -7.50 -24.28
C GLU A 161 -29.42 -6.13 -23.97
N HIS A 162 -29.75 -5.14 -24.80
CA HIS A 162 -29.30 -3.76 -24.69
C HIS A 162 -29.85 -3.13 -23.40
N ARG A 163 -29.01 -2.94 -22.37
CA ARG A 163 -29.34 -2.07 -21.24
C ARG A 163 -28.34 -0.91 -21.16
N ASP A 164 -28.83 0.26 -21.54
CA ASP A 164 -28.19 1.56 -21.33
C ASP A 164 -28.08 1.81 -19.82
N THR A 165 -26.86 1.80 -19.28
CA THR A 165 -26.55 2.33 -17.94
C THR A 165 -25.50 3.43 -18.04
N ARG A 166 -25.87 4.54 -18.68
CA ARG A 166 -25.23 5.82 -18.39
C ARG A 166 -25.49 6.22 -16.93
N GLY A 167 -24.42 6.25 -16.14
CA GLY A 167 -24.24 7.26 -15.10
C GLY A 167 -24.43 6.83 -13.64
N ASN A 168 -23.59 5.94 -13.10
CA ASN A 168 -23.21 6.03 -11.69
C ASN A 168 -21.94 5.23 -11.38
N GLY A 169 -20.79 5.70 -11.86
CA GLY A 169 -19.50 5.04 -11.59
C GLY A 169 -19.01 5.23 -10.14
N PRO A 170 -18.18 4.31 -9.62
CA PRO A 170 -17.57 4.34 -8.27
C PRO A 170 -16.75 5.62 -7.96
N ASN A 171 -16.55 6.48 -8.96
CA ASN A 171 -15.82 7.74 -8.89
C ASN A 171 -16.40 8.78 -7.91
N ARG A 172 -17.66 8.65 -7.47
CA ARG A 172 -18.25 9.59 -6.49
C ARG A 172 -17.71 9.35 -5.07
N LEU A 173 -17.53 8.08 -4.67
CA LEU A 173 -17.02 7.75 -3.33
C LEU A 173 -15.57 8.22 -3.14
N TRP A 174 -14.73 8.06 -4.17
CA TRP A 174 -13.35 8.55 -4.16
C TRP A 174 -13.25 10.08 -4.08
N LYS A 175 -14.09 10.80 -4.82
CA LYS A 175 -14.14 12.28 -4.75
C LYS A 175 -14.54 12.74 -3.35
N VAL A 176 -15.52 12.08 -2.71
CA VAL A 176 -15.97 12.44 -1.36
C VAL A 176 -14.91 12.13 -0.30
N LEU A 177 -14.23 10.98 -0.38
CA LEU A 177 -13.17 10.60 0.55
C LEU A 177 -11.92 11.48 0.40
N ALA A 178 -11.48 11.75 -0.83
CA ALA A 178 -10.34 12.63 -1.09
C ALA A 178 -10.60 14.06 -0.59
N VAL A 179 -11.80 14.60 -0.83
CA VAL A 179 -12.19 15.93 -0.35
C VAL A 179 -12.32 15.97 1.19
N SER A 180 -12.81 14.90 1.81
CA SER A 180 -12.96 14.81 3.28
C SER A 180 -11.61 14.77 4.02
N ILE A 181 -10.63 14.04 3.47
CA ILE A 181 -9.26 13.98 4.02
C ILE A 181 -8.57 15.35 3.92
N ILE A 182 -8.73 16.05 2.78
CA ILE A 182 -8.16 17.39 2.59
C ILE A 182 -8.80 18.40 3.56
N ARG A 183 -10.13 18.36 3.76
CA ARG A 183 -10.85 19.32 4.62
C ARG A 183 -10.54 19.16 6.12
N THR A 184 -10.21 17.95 6.57
CA THR A 184 -9.92 17.66 7.99
C THR A 184 -8.48 18.02 8.39
N SER A 185 -7.65 18.47 7.44
CA SER A 185 -6.24 18.84 7.64
C SER A 185 -5.97 20.36 7.68
N ARG A 186 -7.02 21.19 7.70
CA ARG A 186 -6.97 22.61 8.07
C ARG A 186 -7.49 22.78 9.48
#